data_AF-A0A0N4XT75-F1
#
_entry.id   AF-A0A0N4XT75-F1
#
_cell.length_a   1.000
_cell.length_b   1.000
_cell.length_c   1.000
_cell.angle_alpha   90.00
_cell.angle_beta   90.00
_cell.angle_gamma   90.00
#
_symmetry.space_group_name_H-M   'P 1'
#
loop_
_entity.id
_entity.type
_entity.pdbx_description
1 polymer ?
#
loop_
_entity_poly.entity_id
_entity_poly.type
_entity_poly.pdbx_seq_one_letter_code
_entity_poly.pdbx_strand_id
1 'polypeptide(L)'
;MESEFSVQCFHVLGKKFGYGGFVMLDHRDDGTTNMMKDGKLFRVVEPNCFDTATRLRDMDLAKVNVQCLSTVPVMFSYWAKPEHTEEVSRFVNDDLAEQCRLAPDRLVPLGTLPMNDIPRAVEFPPESLTY
;
A
#
# COMPACT_ATOMS: atom_id res chain seq x y z
N MET A 1 13.22 9.54 6.41
CA MET A 1 12.19 9.49 7.47
C MET A 1 10.93 8.80 6.94
N GLU A 2 10.59 9.00 5.67
CA GLU A 2 9.46 8.33 5.01
C GLU A 2 9.94 7.58 3.76
N SER A 3 9.38 6.39 3.53
CA SER A 3 9.60 5.60 2.32
C SER A 3 8.31 4.92 1.90
N GLU A 4 7.97 4.99 0.61
CA GLU A 4 6.75 4.39 0.07
C GLU A 4 6.87 2.85 0.06
N PHE A 5 5.84 2.16 0.53
CA PHE A 5 5.67 0.72 0.40
C PHE A 5 4.46 0.46 -0.51
N SER A 6 4.66 -0.39 -1.53
CA SER A 6 3.57 -0.84 -2.38
C SER A 6 2.98 -2.09 -1.78
N VAL A 7 1.75 -1.97 -1.29
CA VAL A 7 0.93 -3.08 -0.80
C VAL A 7 0.74 -4.14 -1.88
N GLN A 8 0.76 -5.41 -1.49
CA GLN A 8 0.64 -6.54 -2.41
C GLN A 8 -0.84 -6.77 -2.82
N CYS A 9 -1.06 -6.84 -4.13
CA CYS A 9 -2.21 -7.43 -4.82
C CYS A 9 -3.56 -6.67 -4.81
N PHE A 10 -3.83 -5.93 -5.91
CA PHE A 10 -5.07 -5.16 -6.15
C PHE A 10 -5.94 -5.68 -7.32
N HIS A 11 -5.65 -6.86 -7.88
CA HIS A 11 -6.43 -7.44 -8.99
C HIS A 11 -7.92 -7.68 -8.63
N VAL A 12 -8.25 -7.70 -7.35
CA VAL A 12 -9.58 -8.04 -6.84
C VAL A 12 -10.52 -6.82 -6.80
N LEU A 13 -10.02 -5.59 -6.62
CA LEU A 13 -10.86 -4.43 -6.32
C LEU A 13 -11.75 -3.99 -7.49
N GLY A 14 -11.21 -3.91 -8.71
CA GLY A 14 -12.00 -3.52 -9.88
C GLY A 14 -13.15 -4.49 -10.18
N LYS A 15 -12.92 -5.81 -10.00
CA LYS A 15 -13.97 -6.83 -10.12
C LYS A 15 -14.98 -6.74 -8.98
N LYS A 16 -14.51 -6.51 -7.75
CA LYS A 16 -15.36 -6.38 -6.55
C LYS A 16 -16.31 -5.19 -6.64
N PHE A 17 -15.81 -4.03 -7.06
CA PHE A 17 -16.58 -2.78 -7.09
C PHE A 17 -17.41 -2.58 -8.36
N GLY A 18 -17.16 -3.38 -9.40
CA GLY A 18 -17.90 -3.34 -10.66
C GLY A 18 -17.50 -2.18 -11.59
N TYR A 19 -16.37 -1.51 -11.34
CA TYR A 19 -15.81 -0.47 -12.22
C TYR A 19 -14.27 -0.42 -12.18
N GLY A 20 -13.66 0.18 -13.20
CA GLY A 20 -12.21 0.29 -13.36
C GLY A 20 -11.57 1.40 -12.55
N GLY A 21 -10.33 1.78 -12.85
CA GLY A 21 -9.60 2.89 -12.23
C GLY A 21 -8.63 2.47 -11.12
N PHE A 22 -8.71 1.25 -10.62
CA PHE A 22 -7.82 0.72 -9.58
C PHE A 22 -6.51 0.21 -10.18
N VAL A 23 -5.43 0.36 -9.41
CA VAL A 23 -4.10 -0.13 -9.79
C VAL A 23 -4.06 -1.65 -9.68
N MET A 24 -3.28 -2.31 -10.51
CA MET A 24 -2.97 -3.73 -10.44
C MET A 24 -1.46 -3.92 -10.45
N LEU A 25 -0.98 -4.96 -9.79
CA LEU A 25 0.42 -5.37 -9.84
C LEU A 25 0.55 -6.58 -10.76
N ASP A 26 1.51 -6.50 -11.69
CA ASP A 26 1.87 -7.54 -12.64
C ASP A 26 3.34 -7.91 -12.41
N HIS A 27 3.56 -9.03 -11.73
CA HIS A 27 4.89 -9.51 -11.36
C HIS A 27 5.59 -10.11 -12.57
N ARG A 28 6.83 -9.72 -12.80
CA ARG A 28 7.62 -10.13 -13.97
C ARG A 28 8.68 -11.15 -13.58
N ASP A 29 9.06 -11.98 -14.55
CA ASP A 29 10.10 -13.00 -14.38
C ASP A 29 11.49 -12.42 -14.05
N ASP A 30 11.72 -11.14 -14.40
CA ASP A 30 12.95 -10.40 -14.08
C ASP A 30 13.01 -9.90 -12.62
N GLY A 31 12.00 -10.21 -11.80
CA GLY A 31 11.91 -9.82 -10.40
C GLY A 31 11.32 -8.43 -10.16
N THR A 32 11.13 -7.62 -11.21
CA THR A 32 10.42 -6.34 -11.09
C THR A 32 8.90 -6.52 -11.16
N THR A 33 8.15 -5.50 -10.75
CA THR A 33 6.69 -5.52 -10.82
C THR A 33 6.18 -4.31 -11.57
N ASN A 34 5.27 -4.53 -12.50
CA ASN A 34 4.54 -3.48 -13.21
C ASN A 34 3.32 -3.04 -12.40
N MET A 35 3.26 -1.76 -12.05
CA MET A 35 2.02 -1.12 -11.60
C MET A 35 1.21 -0.72 -12.83
N MET A 36 0.04 -1.31 -13.01
CA MET A 36 -0.85 -1.10 -14.14
C MET A 36 -2.10 -0.36 -13.68
N LYS A 37 -2.54 0.67 -14.40
CA LYS A 37 -3.82 1.37 -14.15
C LYS A 37 -4.59 1.46 -15.45
N ASP A 38 -5.83 0.98 -15.47
CA ASP A 38 -6.69 1.00 -16.65
C ASP A 38 -6.02 0.40 -17.91
N GLY A 39 -5.28 -0.69 -17.74
CA GLY A 39 -4.55 -1.38 -18.81
C GLY A 39 -3.27 -0.69 -19.28
N LYS A 40 -2.88 0.44 -18.68
CA LYS A 40 -1.65 1.17 -18.98
C LYS A 40 -0.60 0.98 -17.89
N LEU A 41 0.66 0.88 -18.29
CA LEU A 41 1.78 0.90 -17.36
C LEU A 41 1.86 2.27 -16.68
N PHE A 42 1.76 2.29 -15.36
CA PHE A 42 1.91 3.48 -14.53
C PHE A 42 3.36 3.64 -14.06
N ARG A 43 3.95 2.59 -13.49
CA ARG A 43 5.32 2.59 -12.96
C ARG A 43 5.86 1.16 -12.90
N VAL A 44 7.16 0.97 -13.14
CA VAL A 44 7.88 -0.25 -12.80
C VAL A 44 8.48 -0.08 -11.41
N VAL A 45 8.29 -1.06 -10.53
CA VAL A 45 8.82 -1.05 -9.17
C VAL A 45 9.77 -2.23 -8.94
N GLU A 46 10.81 -1.97 -8.16
CA GLU A 46 11.80 -2.96 -7.75
C GLU A 46 11.33 -3.74 -6.50
N PRO A 47 11.93 -4.91 -6.19
CA PRO A 47 11.56 -5.72 -5.04
C PRO A 47 11.53 -4.94 -3.72
N ASN A 48 12.45 -4.00 -3.50
CA ASN A 48 12.47 -3.20 -2.28
C ASN A 48 11.17 -2.38 -2.05
N CYS A 49 10.33 -2.21 -3.06
CA CYS A 49 9.04 -1.52 -2.96
C CYS A 49 7.95 -2.39 -2.33
N PHE A 50 8.02 -3.72 -2.43
CA PHE A 50 6.96 -4.65 -1.99
C PHE A 50 7.46 -5.88 -1.21
N ASP A 51 8.78 -6.14 -1.18
CA ASP A 51 9.41 -7.22 -0.42
C ASP A 51 10.14 -6.65 0.80
N THR A 52 9.56 -6.92 1.98
CA THR A 52 10.08 -6.48 3.27
C THR A 52 11.49 -6.98 3.53
N ALA A 53 11.83 -8.21 3.12
CA ALA A 53 13.17 -8.76 3.33
C ALA A 53 14.23 -8.01 2.52
N THR A 54 13.97 -7.69 1.26
CA THR A 54 14.86 -6.85 0.44
C THR A 54 15.00 -5.46 1.02
N ARG A 55 13.89 -4.86 1.48
CA ARG A 55 13.91 -3.55 2.12
C ARG A 55 14.81 -3.50 3.35
N LEU A 56 14.73 -4.50 4.24
CA LEU A 56 15.57 -4.54 5.44
C LEU A 56 17.06 -4.63 5.10
N ARG A 57 17.43 -5.39 4.05
CA ARG A 57 18.83 -5.43 3.57
C ARG A 57 19.29 -4.07 3.05
N ASP A 58 18.45 -3.39 2.26
CA ASP A 58 18.75 -2.05 1.75
C ASP A 58 18.87 -1.03 2.91
N MET A 59 18.01 -1.14 3.93
CA MET A 59 18.10 -0.33 5.15
C MET A 59 19.42 -0.53 5.88
N ASP A 60 19.89 -1.78 6.04
CA ASP A 60 21.15 -2.08 6.70
C ASP A 60 22.35 -1.52 5.92
N LEU A 61 22.35 -1.65 4.59
CA LEU A 61 23.36 -1.07 3.71
C LEU A 61 23.39 0.46 3.79
N ALA A 62 22.21 1.08 3.83
CA ALA A 62 22.04 2.52 3.95
C ALA A 62 22.20 3.05 5.39
N LYS A 63 22.43 2.17 6.37
CA LYS A 63 22.50 2.49 7.81
C LYS A 63 21.25 3.19 8.33
N VAL A 64 20.08 2.78 7.86
CA VAL A 64 18.78 3.28 8.29
C VAL A 64 18.23 2.37 9.40
N ASN A 65 18.12 2.90 10.61
CA ASN A 65 17.63 2.14 11.76
C ASN A 65 16.12 1.91 11.72
N VAL A 66 15.32 2.93 11.40
CA VAL A 66 13.85 2.81 11.39
C VAL A 66 13.28 3.51 10.16
N GLN A 67 12.28 2.90 9.51
CA GLN A 67 11.50 3.50 8.42
C GLN A 67 10.01 3.56 8.77
N CYS A 68 9.41 4.72 8.52
CA CYS A 68 7.97 4.86 8.47
C CYS A 68 7.48 4.50 7.06
N LEU A 69 6.58 3.52 6.96
CA LEU A 69 6.05 3.01 5.71
C LEU A 69 4.67 3.58 5.46
N SER A 70 4.44 4.15 4.27
CA SER A 70 3.14 4.62 3.81
C SER A 70 2.82 4.02 2.44
N THR A 71 1.54 4.02 2.06
CA THR A 71 1.14 3.54 0.73
C THR A 71 1.55 4.51 -0.38
N VAL A 72 1.77 3.99 -1.59
CA VAL A 72 2.00 4.82 -2.79
C VAL A 72 0.76 5.71 -3.05
N PRO A 73 0.91 7.02 -3.35
CA PRO A 73 -0.22 7.96 -3.45
C PRO A 73 -1.31 7.59 -4.47
N VAL A 74 -0.95 6.87 -5.54
CA VAL A 74 -1.93 6.38 -6.54
C VAL A 74 -2.98 5.45 -5.91
N MET A 75 -2.68 4.88 -4.74
CA MET A 75 -3.55 3.95 -4.02
C MET A 75 -4.65 4.64 -3.21
N PHE A 76 -4.55 5.95 -2.96
CA PHE A 76 -5.54 6.69 -2.17
C PHE A 76 -6.96 6.60 -2.71
N SER A 77 -7.11 6.44 -4.03
CA SER A 77 -8.41 6.17 -4.66
C SER A 77 -9.52 7.18 -4.30
N TYR A 78 -9.18 8.43 -3.96
CA TYR A 78 -10.16 9.46 -3.56
C TYR A 78 -11.18 9.84 -4.65
N TRP A 79 -10.97 9.39 -5.89
CA TRP A 79 -11.90 9.50 -7.01
C TRP A 79 -13.02 8.44 -6.97
N ALA A 80 -12.87 7.38 -6.19
CA ALA A 80 -13.84 6.30 -6.04
C ALA A 80 -15.04 6.71 -5.17
N LYS A 81 -16.05 5.84 -5.09
CA LYS A 81 -17.15 6.01 -4.15
C LYS A 81 -16.61 5.97 -2.70
N PRO A 82 -17.08 6.82 -1.78
CA PRO A 82 -16.64 6.84 -0.39
C PRO A 82 -16.56 5.48 0.30
N GLU A 83 -17.58 4.63 0.10
CA GLU A 83 -17.64 3.28 0.67
C GLU A 83 -16.49 2.41 0.17
N HIS A 84 -16.14 2.54 -1.11
CA HIS A 84 -15.09 1.76 -1.73
C HIS A 84 -13.71 2.31 -1.37
N THR A 85 -13.57 3.63 -1.20
CA THR A 85 -12.33 4.22 -0.67
C THR A 85 -12.06 3.71 0.74
N GLU A 86 -13.08 3.59 1.59
CA GLU A 86 -12.95 3.04 2.93
C GLU A 86 -12.45 1.58 2.89
N GLU A 87 -13.03 0.75 2.02
CA GLU A 87 -12.57 -0.63 1.83
C GLU A 87 -11.13 -0.71 1.29
N VAL A 88 -10.76 0.19 0.37
CA VAL A 88 -9.37 0.30 -0.13
C VAL A 88 -8.44 0.68 1.02
N SER A 89 -8.79 1.70 1.81
CA SER A 89 -7.98 2.15 2.94
C SER A 89 -7.78 1.04 3.96
N ARG A 90 -8.83 0.26 4.26
CA ARG A 90 -8.73 -0.91 5.15
C ARG A 90 -7.78 -1.96 4.60
N PHE A 91 -7.96 -2.36 3.35
CA PHE A 91 -7.10 -3.35 2.70
C PHE A 91 -5.62 -2.93 2.69
N VAL A 92 -5.36 -1.67 2.36
CA VAL A 92 -4.00 -1.10 2.35
C VAL A 92 -3.40 -1.10 3.76
N ASN A 93 -4.16 -0.68 4.77
CA ASN A 93 -3.65 -0.59 6.13
C ASN A 93 -3.39 -1.97 6.74
N ASP A 94 -4.26 -2.95 6.46
CA ASP A 94 -4.10 -4.32 6.95
C ASP A 94 -2.82 -4.97 6.39
N ASP A 95 -2.55 -4.84 5.08
CA ASP A 95 -1.31 -5.34 4.47
C ASP A 95 -0.10 -4.60 5.03
N LEU A 96 -0.15 -3.27 5.11
CA LEU A 96 0.94 -2.46 5.65
C LEU A 96 1.29 -2.87 7.10
N ALA A 97 0.27 -3.11 7.92
CA ALA A 97 0.45 -3.62 9.28
C ALA A 97 1.05 -5.03 9.29
N GLU A 98 0.65 -5.92 8.38
CA GLU A 98 1.25 -7.24 8.23
C GLU A 98 2.74 -7.18 7.87
N GLN A 99 3.11 -6.31 6.94
CA GLN A 99 4.50 -6.13 6.53
C GLN A 99 5.36 -5.53 7.65
N CYS A 100 4.85 -4.51 8.36
CA CYS A 100 5.55 -3.94 9.51
C CYS A 100 5.72 -4.93 10.67
N ARG A 101 4.79 -5.87 10.86
CA ARG A 101 4.90 -6.95 11.86
C ARG A 101 6.08 -7.90 11.63
N LEU A 102 6.65 -7.94 10.41
CA LEU A 102 7.84 -8.74 10.12
C LEU A 102 9.12 -8.16 10.74
N ALA A 103 9.15 -6.85 11.04
CA ALA A 103 10.27 -6.18 11.68
C ALA A 103 9.78 -4.97 12.52
N PRO A 104 9.05 -5.21 13.62
CA PRO A 104 8.33 -4.17 14.36
C PRO A 104 9.25 -3.17 15.08
N ASP A 105 10.52 -3.52 15.29
CA ASP A 105 11.56 -2.65 15.83
C ASP A 105 12.21 -1.75 14.77
N ARG A 106 11.97 -2.02 13.48
CA ARG A 106 12.57 -1.34 12.32
C ARG A 106 11.54 -0.65 11.44
N LEU A 107 10.29 -1.09 11.42
CA LEU A 107 9.25 -0.62 10.50
C LEU A 107 8.02 -0.12 11.26
N VAL A 108 7.55 1.08 10.90
CA VAL A 108 6.38 1.71 11.51
C VAL A 108 5.35 1.99 10.43
N PRO A 109 4.09 1.51 10.55
CA PRO A 109 3.08 1.76 9.53
C PRO A 109 2.45 3.15 9.67
N LEU A 110 2.24 3.82 8.54
CA LEU A 110 1.43 5.04 8.38
C LEU A 110 0.27 4.72 7.44
N GLY A 111 -0.91 4.48 8.02
CA GLY A 111 -2.09 4.14 7.26
C GLY A 111 -2.65 5.30 6.44
N THR A 112 -3.52 4.94 5.50
CA THR A 112 -4.32 5.84 4.69
C THR A 112 -5.78 5.86 5.17
N LEU A 113 -6.50 6.94 4.88
CA LEU A 113 -7.88 7.18 5.28
C LEU A 113 -8.74 7.52 4.06
N PRO A 114 -10.06 7.26 4.08
CA PRO A 114 -10.96 7.64 3.00
C PRO A 114 -11.27 9.15 3.01
N MET A 115 -10.28 9.97 2.68
CA MET A 115 -10.35 11.45 2.79
C MET A 115 -11.36 12.11 1.84
N ASN A 116 -11.98 11.36 0.93
CA ASN A 116 -13.09 11.83 0.10
C ASN A 116 -14.43 11.94 0.87
N ASP A 117 -14.49 11.44 2.11
CA ASP A 117 -15.64 11.55 3.01
C ASP A 117 -15.17 11.77 4.45
N ILE A 118 -15.41 12.98 4.97
CA ILE A 118 -14.90 13.40 6.29
C ILE A 118 -15.48 12.54 7.43
N PRO A 119 -16.81 12.33 7.54
CA PRO A 119 -17.38 11.41 8.52
C PRO A 119 -16.71 10.04 8.52
N ARG A 120 -16.55 9.40 7.35
CA ARG A 120 -15.89 8.09 7.25
C ARG A 120 -14.43 8.14 7.67
N ALA A 121 -13.69 9.18 7.31
CA ALA A 121 -12.29 9.32 7.68
C ALA A 121 -12.12 9.50 9.20
N VAL A 122 -13.05 10.20 9.86
CA VAL A 122 -13.04 10.41 11.32
C VAL A 122 -13.47 9.15 12.08
N GLU A 123 -14.47 8.43 11.57
CA GLU A 123 -14.98 7.20 12.16
C GLU A 123 -14.14 5.96 11.80
N PHE A 124 -13.14 6.11 10.94
CA PHE A 124 -12.29 5.02 10.48
C PHE A 124 -11.54 4.37 11.66
N PRO A 125 -11.72 3.06 11.91
CA PRO A 125 -11.26 2.45 13.15
C PRO A 125 -9.72 2.39 13.22
N PRO A 126 -9.12 2.76 14.36
CA PRO A 126 -7.67 2.73 14.57
C PRO A 126 -7.08 1.30 14.60
N GLU A 127 -7.93 0.29 14.82
CA GLU A 127 -7.54 -1.13 14.85
C GLU A 127 -6.92 -1.62 13.52
N SER A 128 -7.15 -0.90 12.42
CA SER A 128 -6.47 -1.15 11.14
C SER A 128 -4.94 -0.98 11.18
N LEU A 129 -4.38 -0.49 12.29
CA LEU A 129 -2.93 -0.28 12.49
C LEU A 129 -2.40 -0.75 13.85
N THR A 130 -3.23 -1.38 14.70
CA THR A 130 -2.85 -1.80 16.07
C THR A 130 -3.08 -3.28 16.29
N TYR A 131 -2.06 -4.11 16.07
CA TYR A 131 -1.91 -5.46 16.66
C TYR A 131 -0.43 -5.80 16.87
#